data_AF-A0A1S8B8A6-F1
#
_entry.id   AF-A0A1S8B8A6-F1
#
_cell.length_a   1.000
_cell.length_b   1.000
_cell.length_c   1.000
_cell.angle_alpha   90.00
_cell.angle_beta   90.00
_cell.angle_gamma   90.00
#
_symmetry.space_group_name_H-M   'P 1'
#
loop_
_entity.id
_entity.type
_entity.pdbx_description
1 polymer ?
#
loop_
_entity_poly.entity_id
_entity_poly.type
_entity_poly.pdbx_seq_one_letter_code
_entity_poly.pdbx_strand_id
1 'polypeptide(L)'
;MPSATTSQTASATTSTSTPSCTTAIPGKYGNVPFDACNSYYNFDPQFAPAVAVAVIFGILTIAHLVLAIVFKKTYCWVIIMGATWELVAFIMHALGSHDQQNAGYATAHQLLYLLSPLWINAFVYMTFARMVHYFLPEQAVWRIRGQSLAKYFVWADVVSFIVQAVGGLMASPGASADIIKTGIDVYMGGMGLQEAFILFFLGLMVLFHRQSLALEAAGMAHRQYSWRPLLYALYGTLTAITVRIIYRICEFAGGVKPSNPIPFHEEYSYALDAFPMMVALLLLAIFHPGRSLVGPESEFPKMSRKEKKAAKKERKAAKKAAKHFAQDSLGSEEADVEFPRADYSGYQESSSTRLEEAGREFGATEMRQQDRIQT
;
A
#
# COMPACT_ATOMS: atom_id res chain seq x y z
N MET A 1 62.17 45.32 -16.95
CA MET A 1 62.03 44.00 -16.30
C MET A 1 60.83 44.06 -15.37
N PRO A 2 59.73 43.34 -15.61
CA PRO A 2 58.60 43.34 -14.69
C PRO A 2 58.86 42.34 -13.55
N SER A 3 58.63 42.78 -12.31
CA SER A 3 58.65 41.91 -11.11
C SER A 3 57.38 41.06 -11.08
N ALA A 4 57.56 39.75 -10.89
CA ALA A 4 56.48 38.79 -10.74
C ALA A 4 55.91 38.83 -9.31
N THR A 5 54.65 39.25 -9.17
CA THR A 5 53.89 39.11 -7.92
C THR A 5 53.36 37.68 -7.84
N THR A 6 53.86 36.91 -6.88
CA THR A 6 53.38 35.55 -6.59
C THR A 6 52.19 35.66 -5.64
N SER A 7 50.97 35.41 -6.12
CA SER A 7 49.77 35.30 -5.29
C SER A 7 49.75 33.91 -4.62
N GLN A 8 50.00 33.87 -3.30
CA GLN A 8 49.76 32.67 -2.50
C GLN A 8 48.24 32.47 -2.34
N THR A 9 47.69 31.43 -2.95
CA THR A 9 46.33 30.97 -2.71
C THR A 9 46.26 30.36 -1.31
N ALA A 10 45.62 31.05 -0.37
CA ALA A 10 45.30 30.49 0.93
C ALA A 10 44.38 29.27 0.74
N SER A 11 44.88 28.09 1.10
CA SER A 11 44.05 26.89 1.21
C SER A 11 43.06 27.09 2.36
N ALA A 12 41.81 27.35 2.02
CA ALA A 12 40.71 27.32 2.98
C ALA A 12 40.48 25.87 3.41
N THR A 13 41.07 25.47 4.53
CA THR A 13 40.72 24.22 5.22
C THR A 13 39.32 24.39 5.76
N THR A 14 38.32 23.87 5.04
CA THR A 14 36.94 23.80 5.52
C THR A 14 36.90 22.73 6.61
N SER A 15 37.10 23.14 7.86
CA SER A 15 36.86 22.29 9.02
C SER A 15 35.36 22.07 9.14
N THR A 16 34.87 20.98 8.56
CA THR A 16 33.52 20.48 8.83
C THR A 16 33.49 20.05 10.30
N SER A 17 33.02 20.93 11.17
CA SER A 17 32.79 20.63 12.58
C SER A 17 31.69 19.57 12.67
N THR A 18 32.09 18.32 12.87
CA THR A 18 31.16 17.29 13.36
C THR A 18 30.67 17.78 14.73
N PRO A 19 29.36 17.92 14.98
CA PRO A 19 28.88 18.29 16.30
C PRO A 19 29.42 17.28 17.30
N SER A 20 30.21 17.76 18.26
CA SER A 20 30.73 16.94 19.35
C SER A 20 29.60 16.66 20.32
N CYS A 21 28.86 15.59 20.10
CA CYS A 21 27.96 15.06 21.12
C CYS A 21 28.77 14.45 22.27
N THR A 22 28.20 14.41 23.46
CA THR A 22 28.84 13.78 24.63
C THR A 22 28.13 12.46 24.96
N THR A 23 28.86 11.52 25.54
CA THR A 23 28.28 10.28 26.05
C THR A 23 27.65 10.56 27.42
N ALA A 24 26.34 10.42 27.54
CA ALA A 24 25.63 10.68 28.79
C ALA A 24 25.54 9.44 29.68
N ILE A 25 25.56 9.66 31.00
CA ILE A 25 25.25 8.63 32.01
C ILE A 25 23.74 8.72 32.29
N PRO A 26 22.98 7.61 32.23
CA PRO A 26 21.55 7.62 32.51
C PRO A 26 21.21 8.15 33.90
N GLY A 27 20.15 8.95 33.99
CA GLY A 27 19.56 9.34 35.27
C GLY A 27 18.87 8.17 35.99
N LYS A 28 18.30 8.44 37.17
CA LYS A 28 17.61 7.45 38.03
C LYS A 28 16.54 6.62 37.29
N TYR A 29 15.91 7.19 36.27
CA TYR A 29 14.85 6.56 35.49
C TYR A 29 15.26 6.30 34.03
N GLY A 30 16.56 6.27 33.72
CA GLY A 30 17.06 5.96 32.37
C GLY A 30 17.11 7.14 31.39
N ASN A 31 16.67 8.32 31.82
CA ASN A 31 16.66 9.52 30.98
C ASN A 31 18.07 9.98 30.65
N VAL A 32 18.28 10.35 29.38
CA VAL A 32 19.49 10.97 28.86
C VAL A 32 19.13 12.20 28.02
N PRO A 33 20.01 13.22 27.94
CA PRO A 33 19.82 14.32 27.00
C PRO A 33 19.68 13.80 25.56
N PHE A 34 18.70 14.30 24.80
CA PHE A 34 18.44 13.83 23.43
C PHE A 34 19.59 14.16 22.45
N ASP A 35 20.48 15.10 22.80
CA ASP A 35 21.68 15.48 22.05
C ASP A 35 22.91 14.62 22.38
N ALA A 36 22.78 13.66 23.32
CA ALA A 36 23.84 12.72 23.66
C ALA A 36 24.09 11.72 22.52
N CYS A 37 25.35 11.33 22.29
CA CYS A 37 25.71 10.38 21.22
C CYS A 37 25.05 9.00 21.38
N ASN A 38 24.68 8.66 22.61
CA ASN A 38 24.08 7.41 23.02
C ASN A 38 22.58 7.55 23.36
N SER A 39 21.92 8.65 22.93
CA SER A 39 20.46 8.74 22.91
C SER A 39 19.91 8.13 21.62
N TYR A 40 18.91 7.25 21.73
CA TYR A 40 18.18 6.72 20.57
C TYR A 40 16.84 7.42 20.31
N TYR A 41 16.55 8.48 21.06
CA TYR A 41 15.33 9.26 20.97
C TYR A 41 15.66 10.73 20.68
N ASN A 42 14.85 11.36 19.83
CA ASN A 42 14.97 12.79 19.50
C ASN A 42 14.20 13.69 20.50
N PHE A 43 13.61 13.10 21.53
CA PHE A 43 12.82 13.74 22.57
C PHE A 43 12.95 12.93 23.85
N ASP A 44 12.40 13.44 24.96
CA ASP A 44 12.31 12.69 26.22
C ASP A 44 11.02 11.83 26.22
N PRO A 45 11.08 10.53 25.89
CA PRO A 45 9.90 9.66 25.80
C PRO A 45 9.14 9.56 27.13
N GLN A 46 7.81 9.71 27.08
CA GLN A 46 6.98 9.72 28.28
C GLN A 46 6.39 8.34 28.59
N PHE A 47 6.71 7.79 29.77
CA PHE A 47 6.26 6.46 30.21
C PHE A 47 4.73 6.35 30.32
N ALA A 48 4.08 7.29 31.01
CA ALA A 48 2.64 7.17 31.31
C ALA A 48 1.76 7.20 30.04
N PRO A 49 1.97 8.12 29.07
CA PRO A 49 1.30 8.06 27.77
C PRO A 49 1.58 6.77 26.99
N ALA A 50 2.83 6.30 26.96
CA ALA A 50 3.19 5.08 26.24
C ALA A 50 2.43 3.85 26.80
N VAL A 51 2.33 3.74 28.12
CA VAL A 51 1.54 2.69 28.79
C VAL A 51 0.05 2.82 28.49
N ALA A 52 -0.51 4.04 28.54
CA ALA A 52 -1.93 4.26 28.24
C ALA A 52 -2.28 3.81 26.81
N VAL A 53 -1.44 4.17 25.83
CA VAL A 53 -1.59 3.75 24.44
C VAL A 53 -1.44 2.23 24.29
N ALA A 54 -0.46 1.62 24.95
CA ALA A 54 -0.29 0.16 24.96
C ALA A 54 -1.55 -0.54 25.49
N VAL A 55 -2.14 -0.06 26.59
CA VAL A 55 -3.38 -0.63 27.15
C VAL A 55 -4.53 -0.55 26.15
N ILE A 56 -4.70 0.58 25.46
CA ILE A 56 -5.76 0.74 24.45
C ILE A 56 -5.57 -0.24 23.29
N PHE A 57 -4.35 -0.36 22.75
CA PHE A 57 -4.06 -1.35 21.70
C PHE A 57 -4.22 -2.79 22.20
N GLY A 58 -3.93 -3.06 23.48
CA GLY A 58 -4.17 -4.35 24.14
C GLY A 58 -5.65 -4.72 24.16
N ILE A 59 -6.50 -3.78 24.59
CA ILE A 59 -7.97 -3.96 24.58
C ILE A 59 -8.47 -4.20 23.15
N LEU A 60 -8.02 -3.41 22.18
CA LEU A 60 -8.39 -3.57 20.77
C LEU A 60 -7.92 -4.91 20.19
N THR A 61 -6.73 -5.38 20.56
CA THR A 61 -6.20 -6.69 20.14
C THR A 61 -7.07 -7.82 20.68
N ILE A 62 -7.42 -7.77 21.97
CA ILE A 62 -8.33 -8.75 22.60
C ILE A 62 -9.71 -8.71 21.93
N ALA A 63 -10.25 -7.52 21.65
CA ALA A 63 -11.53 -7.37 20.96
C ALA A 63 -11.51 -8.05 19.59
N HIS A 64 -10.47 -7.82 18.77
CA HIS A 64 -10.33 -8.48 17.46
C HIS A 64 -10.15 -9.99 17.56
N LEU A 65 -9.45 -10.47 18.58
CA LEU A 65 -9.30 -11.91 18.84
C LEU A 65 -10.65 -12.55 19.17
N VAL A 66 -11.42 -11.95 20.09
CA VAL A 66 -12.77 -12.42 20.44
C VAL A 66 -13.68 -12.40 19.22
N LEU A 67 -13.68 -11.29 18.45
CA LEU A 67 -14.48 -11.17 17.22
C LEU A 67 -14.08 -12.23 16.18
N ALA A 68 -12.80 -12.51 16.01
CA ALA A 68 -12.33 -13.54 15.08
C ALA A 68 -12.83 -14.95 15.47
N ILE A 69 -12.84 -15.27 16.77
CA ILE A 69 -13.36 -16.54 17.30
C ILE A 69 -14.87 -16.63 17.11
N VAL A 70 -15.61 -15.56 17.45
CA VAL A 70 -17.08 -15.52 17.37
C VAL A 70 -17.56 -15.61 15.92
N PHE A 71 -16.99 -14.80 15.03
CA PHE A 71 -17.42 -14.74 13.62
C PHE A 71 -16.75 -15.78 12.71
N LYS A 72 -15.74 -16.52 13.21
CA LYS A 72 -15.02 -17.60 12.51
C LYS A 72 -14.46 -17.20 11.14
N LYS A 73 -14.10 -15.93 10.99
CA LYS A 73 -13.53 -15.37 9.76
C LYS A 73 -12.03 -15.59 9.74
N THR A 74 -11.59 -16.58 8.95
CA THR A 74 -10.19 -17.06 9.01
C THR A 74 -9.16 -16.02 8.61
N TYR A 75 -9.52 -14.96 7.89
CA TYR A 75 -8.59 -13.91 7.49
C TYR A 75 -8.40 -12.80 8.54
N CYS A 76 -9.16 -12.81 9.64
CA CYS A 76 -9.00 -11.86 10.73
C CYS A 76 -7.68 -12.01 11.50
N TRP A 77 -6.90 -13.07 11.26
CA TRP A 77 -5.53 -13.14 11.79
C TRP A 77 -4.68 -11.94 11.33
N VAL A 78 -4.94 -11.40 10.13
CA VAL A 78 -4.21 -10.25 9.56
C VAL A 78 -4.40 -9.00 10.41
N ILE A 79 -5.64 -8.69 10.82
CA ILE A 79 -5.91 -7.52 11.67
C ILE A 79 -5.41 -7.72 13.10
N ILE A 80 -5.45 -8.97 13.61
CA ILE A 80 -4.88 -9.31 14.92
C ILE A 80 -3.37 -9.09 14.92
N MET A 81 -2.66 -9.45 13.84
CA MET A 81 -1.23 -9.18 13.72
C MET A 81 -0.92 -7.69 13.76
N GLY A 82 -1.66 -6.86 12.99
CA GLY A 82 -1.51 -5.41 13.03
C GLY A 82 -1.72 -4.85 14.43
N ALA A 83 -2.85 -5.18 15.07
CA ALA A 83 -3.15 -4.72 16.44
C ALA A 83 -2.10 -5.17 17.48
N THR A 84 -1.59 -6.41 17.35
CA THR A 84 -0.53 -6.94 18.22
C THR A 84 0.78 -6.20 18.01
N TRP A 85 1.11 -5.79 16.78
CA TRP A 85 2.33 -5.04 16.49
C TRP A 85 2.25 -3.62 17.07
N GLU A 86 1.11 -2.93 16.98
CA GLU A 86 0.91 -1.66 17.71
C GLU A 86 1.09 -1.86 19.22
N LEU A 87 0.45 -2.88 19.81
CA LEU A 87 0.57 -3.17 21.24
C LEU A 87 2.04 -3.36 21.64
N VAL A 88 2.76 -4.22 20.94
CA VAL A 88 4.16 -4.52 21.26
C VAL A 88 5.04 -3.30 21.02
N ALA A 89 4.79 -2.52 19.97
CA ALA A 89 5.52 -1.28 19.72
C ALA A 89 5.44 -0.32 20.90
N PHE A 90 4.26 -0.16 21.51
CA PHE A 90 4.08 0.73 22.65
C PHE A 90 4.54 0.14 23.99
N ILE A 91 4.56 -1.18 24.14
CA ILE A 91 5.26 -1.83 25.25
C ILE A 91 6.76 -1.54 25.15
N MET A 92 7.37 -1.71 23.97
CA MET A 92 8.78 -1.40 23.74
C MET A 92 9.07 0.09 23.97
N HIS A 93 8.15 0.97 23.58
CA HIS A 93 8.26 2.41 23.82
C HIS A 93 8.27 2.75 25.32
N ALA A 94 7.36 2.14 26.09
CA ALA A 94 7.32 2.32 27.54
C ALA A 94 8.55 1.74 28.25
N LEU A 95 9.12 0.63 27.76
CA LEU A 95 10.38 0.12 28.29
C LEU A 95 11.55 1.03 27.92
N GLY A 96 11.59 1.51 26.69
CA GLY A 96 12.59 2.44 26.18
C GLY A 96 12.57 3.81 26.86
N SER A 97 11.41 4.27 27.35
CA SER A 97 11.35 5.49 28.17
C SER A 97 12.09 5.36 29.51
N HIS A 98 12.29 4.14 29.98
CA HIS A 98 13.08 3.86 31.20
C HIS A 98 14.51 3.36 30.92
N ASP A 99 14.86 3.16 29.65
CA ASP A 99 16.16 2.69 29.20
C ASP A 99 16.44 3.25 27.80
N GLN A 100 16.66 4.57 27.73
CA GLN A 100 16.76 5.33 26.47
C GLN A 100 18.01 4.98 25.65
N GLN A 101 18.98 4.31 26.28
CA GLN A 101 20.22 3.81 25.67
C GLN A 101 20.08 2.36 25.18
N ASN A 102 18.87 1.79 25.20
CA ASN A 102 18.62 0.47 24.67
C ASN A 102 18.20 0.53 23.20
N ALA A 103 19.16 0.30 22.31
CA ALA A 103 18.90 0.27 20.87
C ALA A 103 17.82 -0.75 20.50
N GLY A 104 17.71 -1.85 21.26
CA GLY A 104 16.73 -2.91 21.03
C GLY A 104 15.29 -2.42 21.21
N TYR A 105 15.00 -1.70 22.30
CA TYR A 105 13.68 -1.14 22.54
C TYR A 105 13.31 -0.06 21.52
N ALA A 106 14.22 0.89 21.26
CA ALA A 106 13.99 1.95 20.28
C ALA A 106 13.76 1.39 18.86
N THR A 107 14.61 0.44 18.42
CA THR A 107 14.48 -0.19 17.10
C THR A 107 13.22 -1.04 17.00
N ALA A 108 12.89 -1.82 18.03
CA ALA A 108 11.69 -2.64 18.03
C ALA A 108 10.42 -1.79 18.00
N HIS A 109 10.36 -0.71 18.77
CA HIS A 109 9.27 0.28 18.71
C HIS A 109 9.14 0.84 17.29
N GLN A 110 10.20 1.43 16.75
CA GLN A 110 10.16 2.10 15.45
C GLN A 110 9.74 1.14 14.32
N LEU A 111 10.30 -0.08 14.29
CA LEU A 111 9.96 -1.07 13.27
C LEU A 111 8.52 -1.56 13.39
N LEU A 112 8.10 -2.02 14.58
CA LEU A 112 6.75 -2.56 14.75
C LEU A 112 5.70 -1.48 14.52
N TYR A 113 5.95 -0.27 15.02
CA TYR A 113 5.07 0.86 14.84
C TYR A 113 4.93 1.20 13.36
N LEU A 114 6.04 1.27 12.61
CA LEU A 114 6.03 1.57 11.17
C LEU A 114 5.33 0.50 10.33
N LEU A 115 5.55 -0.78 10.64
CA LEU A 115 5.04 -1.90 9.84
C LEU A 115 3.60 -2.28 10.16
N SER A 116 3.12 -2.00 11.38
CA SER A 116 1.77 -2.38 11.83
C SER A 116 0.64 -1.92 10.86
N PRO A 117 0.59 -0.66 10.39
CA PRO A 117 -0.45 -0.19 9.48
C PRO A 117 -0.54 -0.97 8.17
N LEU A 118 0.56 -1.58 7.70
CA LEU A 118 0.54 -2.40 6.48
C LEU A 118 -0.39 -3.62 6.66
N TRP A 119 -0.41 -4.21 7.85
CA TRP A 119 -1.33 -5.29 8.18
C TRP A 119 -2.78 -4.82 8.20
N ILE A 120 -3.02 -3.65 8.79
CA ILE A 120 -4.37 -3.07 8.89
C ILE A 120 -4.88 -2.72 7.48
N ASN A 121 -4.03 -2.13 6.63
CA ASN A 121 -4.36 -1.82 5.24
C ASN A 121 -4.62 -3.08 4.41
N ALA A 122 -3.77 -4.11 4.55
CA ALA A 122 -3.98 -5.41 3.92
C ALA A 122 -5.33 -6.02 4.30
N PHE A 123 -5.73 -5.91 5.57
CA PHE A 123 -7.04 -6.37 6.03
C PHE A 123 -8.20 -5.60 5.38
N VAL A 124 -8.08 -4.28 5.20
CA VAL A 124 -9.06 -3.46 4.46
C VAL A 124 -9.19 -3.96 3.01
N TYR A 125 -8.07 -4.16 2.31
CA TYR A 125 -8.06 -4.68 0.95
C TYR A 125 -8.73 -6.06 0.85
N MET A 126 -8.41 -6.96 1.79
CA MET A 126 -8.99 -8.30 1.88
C MET A 126 -10.49 -8.29 2.21
N THR A 127 -10.94 -7.34 3.03
CA THR A 127 -12.34 -7.18 3.39
C THR A 127 -13.15 -6.64 2.22
N PHE A 128 -12.70 -5.56 1.60
CA PHE A 128 -13.35 -4.99 0.43
C PHE A 128 -13.40 -5.97 -0.75
N ALA A 129 -12.32 -6.72 -0.99
CA ALA A 129 -12.30 -7.77 -2.01
C ALA A 129 -13.41 -8.82 -1.83
N ARG A 130 -13.76 -9.14 -0.58
CA ARG A 130 -14.90 -10.01 -0.25
C ARG A 130 -16.23 -9.30 -0.41
N MET A 131 -16.31 -8.01 -0.08
CA MET A 131 -17.51 -7.22 -0.35
C MET A 131 -17.84 -7.21 -1.85
N VAL A 132 -16.84 -6.96 -2.70
CA VAL A 132 -16.99 -7.01 -4.17
C VAL A 132 -17.50 -8.38 -4.62
N HIS A 133 -16.96 -9.46 -4.07
CA HIS A 133 -17.37 -10.82 -4.43
C HIS A 133 -18.77 -11.19 -3.94
N TYR A 134 -19.16 -10.70 -2.76
CA TYR A 134 -20.41 -11.08 -2.11
C TYR A 134 -21.61 -10.24 -2.56
N PHE A 135 -21.42 -8.93 -2.78
CA PHE A 135 -22.50 -7.99 -3.06
C PHE A 135 -22.70 -7.68 -4.55
N LEU A 136 -21.67 -7.81 -5.39
CA LEU A 136 -21.83 -7.56 -6.84
C LEU A 136 -22.07 -8.85 -7.62
N PRO A 137 -23.08 -8.91 -8.51
CA PRO A 137 -23.35 -10.08 -9.34
C PRO A 137 -22.15 -10.53 -10.18
N GLU A 138 -21.42 -9.57 -10.76
CA GLU A 138 -20.23 -9.85 -11.59
C GLU A 138 -18.98 -10.19 -10.77
N GLN A 139 -19.04 -10.06 -9.44
CA GLN A 139 -17.92 -10.26 -8.52
C GLN A 139 -16.66 -9.44 -8.86
N ALA A 140 -16.85 -8.33 -9.58
CA ALA A 140 -15.80 -7.50 -10.12
C ALA A 140 -16.17 -6.02 -10.01
N VAL A 141 -15.15 -5.18 -9.79
CA VAL A 141 -15.25 -3.72 -9.88
C VAL A 141 -14.26 -3.27 -10.92
N TRP A 142 -14.70 -2.42 -11.86
CA TRP A 142 -13.89 -1.95 -12.98
C TRP A 142 -13.15 -3.08 -13.72
N ARG A 143 -13.89 -4.15 -14.06
CA ARG A 143 -13.36 -5.36 -14.74
C ARG A 143 -12.30 -6.15 -13.95
N ILE A 144 -12.02 -5.78 -12.70
CA ILE A 144 -11.10 -6.50 -11.81
C ILE A 144 -11.92 -7.35 -10.84
N ARG A 145 -11.71 -8.67 -10.88
CA ARG A 145 -12.34 -9.61 -9.93
C ARG A 145 -11.87 -9.33 -8.50
N GLY A 146 -12.79 -9.37 -7.53
CA GLY A 146 -12.51 -9.13 -6.12
C GLY A 146 -11.34 -9.96 -5.59
N GLN A 147 -11.24 -11.24 -5.97
CA GLN A 147 -10.13 -12.12 -5.58
C GLN A 147 -8.74 -11.60 -5.99
N SER A 148 -8.64 -10.93 -7.13
CA SER A 148 -7.37 -10.39 -7.63
C SER A 148 -7.03 -9.05 -6.99
N LEU A 149 -8.05 -8.28 -6.65
CA LEU A 149 -7.93 -6.95 -6.06
C LEU A 149 -7.03 -6.96 -4.81
N ALA A 150 -7.38 -7.73 -3.78
CA ALA A 150 -6.59 -7.77 -2.55
C ALA A 150 -5.12 -8.16 -2.80
N LYS A 151 -4.86 -9.07 -3.74
CA LYS A 151 -3.47 -9.47 -4.06
C LYS A 151 -2.69 -8.30 -4.64
N TYR A 152 -3.25 -7.55 -5.60
CA TYR A 152 -2.53 -6.46 -6.24
C TYR A 152 -2.14 -5.38 -5.25
N PHE A 153 -3.07 -4.94 -4.41
CA PHE A 153 -2.80 -3.86 -3.45
C PHE A 153 -1.91 -4.29 -2.29
N VAL A 154 -2.03 -5.53 -1.80
CA VAL A 154 -1.06 -6.06 -0.81
C VAL A 154 0.35 -6.12 -1.40
N TRP A 155 0.51 -6.56 -2.65
CA TRP A 155 1.84 -6.54 -3.30
C TRP A 155 2.35 -5.14 -3.58
N ALA A 156 1.45 -4.21 -3.91
CA ALA A 156 1.79 -2.81 -4.10
C ALA A 156 2.35 -2.20 -2.80
N ASP A 157 1.69 -2.45 -1.66
CA ASP A 157 2.18 -2.06 -0.33
C ASP A 157 3.54 -2.71 0.01
N VAL A 158 3.72 -4.00 -0.30
CA VAL A 158 5.01 -4.69 -0.08
C VAL A 158 6.13 -4.04 -0.90
N VAL A 159 5.87 -3.68 -2.16
CA VAL A 159 6.85 -3.00 -3.01
C VAL A 159 7.18 -1.61 -2.45
N SER A 160 6.16 -0.83 -2.07
CA SER A 160 6.35 0.48 -1.42
C SER A 160 7.15 0.36 -0.13
N PHE A 161 6.88 -0.66 0.69
CA PHE A 161 7.63 -0.94 1.91
C PHE A 161 9.09 -1.30 1.62
N ILE A 162 9.38 -2.07 0.57
CA ILE A 162 10.77 -2.38 0.19
C ILE A 162 11.52 -1.09 -0.17
N VAL A 163 10.88 -0.16 -0.90
CA VAL A 163 11.46 1.16 -1.19
C VAL A 163 11.74 1.92 0.11
N GLN A 164 10.79 1.93 1.05
CA GLN A 164 10.99 2.54 2.38
C GLN A 164 12.15 1.88 3.13
N ALA A 165 12.21 0.55 3.20
CA ALA A 165 13.28 -0.17 3.89
C ALA A 165 14.66 0.14 3.30
N VAL A 166 14.78 0.23 1.97
CA VAL A 166 16.03 0.65 1.31
C VAL A 166 16.39 2.08 1.67
N GLY A 167 15.43 3.02 1.60
CA GLY A 167 15.66 4.41 1.99
C GLY A 167 16.08 4.56 3.46
N GLY A 168 15.41 3.84 4.37
CA GLY A 168 15.75 3.83 5.79
C GLY A 168 17.14 3.26 6.08
N LEU A 169 17.54 2.19 5.38
CA LEU A 169 18.90 1.63 5.50
C LEU A 169 19.97 2.60 4.98
N MET A 170 19.69 3.33 3.90
CA MET A 170 20.60 4.36 3.38
C MET A 170 20.76 5.54 4.36
N ALA A 171 19.71 5.84 5.12
CA ALA A 171 19.72 6.88 6.15
C ALA A 171 20.39 6.45 7.48
N SER A 172 21.18 5.37 7.48
CA SER A 172 21.84 4.87 8.69
C SER A 172 22.96 5.81 9.19
N PRO A 173 23.17 5.88 10.52
CA PRO A 173 24.32 6.59 11.10
C PRO A 173 25.65 6.09 10.53
N GLY A 174 26.52 7.01 10.09
CA GLY A 174 27.84 6.70 9.51
C GLY A 174 27.92 6.81 7.98
N ALA A 175 26.80 6.98 7.29
CA ALA A 175 26.79 7.35 5.87
C ALA A 175 27.11 8.84 5.66
N SER A 176 27.51 9.24 4.45
CA SER A 176 27.70 10.67 4.13
C SER A 176 26.37 11.42 4.16
N ALA A 177 26.41 12.74 4.42
CA ALA A 177 25.21 13.57 4.49
C ALA A 177 24.33 13.47 3.22
N ASP A 178 24.95 13.36 2.04
CA ASP A 178 24.24 13.20 0.77
C ASP A 178 23.53 11.83 0.66
N ILE A 179 24.15 10.76 1.16
CA ILE A 179 23.55 9.43 1.20
C ILE A 179 22.38 9.41 2.19
N ILE A 180 22.53 10.04 3.35
CA ILE A 180 21.45 10.15 4.35
C ILE A 180 20.25 10.89 3.76
N LYS A 181 20.49 12.04 3.12
CA LYS A 181 19.43 12.81 2.46
C LYS A 181 18.73 11.99 1.38
N THR A 182 19.50 11.35 0.52
CA THR A 182 18.96 10.48 -0.54
C THR A 182 18.13 9.33 0.06
N GLY A 183 18.60 8.75 1.17
CA GLY A 183 17.87 7.71 1.90
C GLY A 183 16.52 8.20 2.42
N ILE A 184 16.47 9.40 3.01
CA ILE A 184 15.22 10.03 3.46
C ILE A 184 14.29 10.31 2.27
N ASP A 185 14.80 10.83 1.15
CA ASP A 185 14.00 11.09 -0.05
C ASP A 185 13.41 9.79 -0.64
N VAL A 186 14.20 8.72 -0.70
CA VAL A 186 13.74 7.38 -1.13
C VAL A 186 12.69 6.82 -0.16
N TYR A 187 12.92 6.98 1.14
CA TYR A 187 11.98 6.58 2.18
C TYR A 187 10.62 7.30 2.03
N MET A 188 10.65 8.62 1.87
CA MET A 188 9.47 9.44 1.61
C MET A 188 8.78 9.08 0.29
N GLY A 189 9.56 8.80 -0.76
CA GLY A 189 9.04 8.33 -2.05
C GLY A 189 8.27 7.02 -1.91
N GLY A 190 8.74 6.09 -1.08
CA GLY A 190 8.02 4.85 -0.78
C GLY A 190 6.69 5.08 -0.04
N MET A 191 6.62 6.04 0.87
CA MET A 191 5.36 6.44 1.52
C MET A 191 4.39 7.11 0.54
N GLY A 192 4.89 8.00 -0.33
CA GLY A 192 4.08 8.63 -1.37
C GLY A 192 3.53 7.63 -2.39
N LEU A 193 4.31 6.62 -2.77
CA LEU A 193 3.86 5.53 -3.64
C LEU A 193 2.75 4.70 -2.97
N GLN A 194 2.92 4.38 -1.68
CA GLN A 194 1.89 3.71 -0.88
C GLN A 194 0.59 4.52 -0.83
N GLU A 195 0.66 5.83 -0.56
CA GLU A 195 -0.52 6.70 -0.55
C GLU A 195 -1.21 6.74 -1.91
N ALA A 196 -0.45 6.82 -3.01
CA ALA A 196 -1.02 6.80 -4.35
C ALA A 196 -1.84 5.51 -4.61
N PHE A 197 -1.37 4.36 -4.13
CA PHE A 197 -2.12 3.10 -4.22
C PHE A 197 -3.39 3.13 -3.35
N ILE A 198 -3.32 3.70 -2.15
CA ILE A 198 -4.49 3.87 -1.28
C ILE A 198 -5.55 4.75 -1.95
N LEU A 199 -5.15 5.88 -2.54
CA LEU A 199 -6.07 6.78 -3.26
C LEU A 199 -6.70 6.12 -4.49
N PHE A 200 -5.92 5.32 -5.23
CA PHE A 200 -6.44 4.54 -6.34
C PHE A 200 -7.45 3.48 -5.85
N PHE A 201 -7.15 2.80 -4.75
CA PHE A 201 -8.06 1.85 -4.11
C PHE A 201 -9.36 2.51 -3.62
N LEU A 202 -9.25 3.72 -3.05
CA LEU A 202 -10.40 4.52 -2.64
C LEU A 202 -11.33 4.80 -3.83
N GLY A 203 -10.77 5.10 -5.01
CA GLY A 203 -11.53 5.21 -6.25
C GLY A 203 -12.34 3.95 -6.58
N LEU A 204 -11.76 2.75 -6.39
CA LEU A 204 -12.46 1.48 -6.56
C LEU A 204 -13.60 1.29 -5.56
N MET A 205 -13.41 1.70 -4.31
CA MET A 205 -14.47 1.69 -3.30
C MET A 205 -15.63 2.61 -3.68
N VAL A 206 -15.34 3.79 -4.24
CA VAL A 206 -16.37 4.71 -4.74
C VAL A 206 -17.12 4.11 -5.92
N LEU A 207 -16.43 3.40 -6.83
CA LEU A 207 -17.09 2.67 -7.91
C LEU A 207 -18.01 1.56 -7.38
N PHE A 208 -17.55 0.76 -6.41
CA PHE A 208 -18.38 -0.23 -5.73
C PHE A 208 -19.61 0.40 -5.07
N HIS A 209 -19.44 1.54 -4.39
CA HIS A 209 -20.53 2.30 -3.77
C HIS A 209 -21.59 2.65 -4.82
N ARG A 210 -21.18 3.27 -5.94
CA ARG A 210 -22.09 3.67 -7.03
C ARG A 210 -22.81 2.48 -7.66
N GLN A 211 -22.09 1.38 -7.92
CA GLN A 211 -22.68 0.16 -8.48
C GLN A 211 -23.71 -0.46 -7.53
N SER A 212 -23.39 -0.51 -6.23
CA SER A 212 -24.29 -1.07 -5.23
C SER A 212 -25.57 -0.25 -5.08
N LEU A 213 -25.49 1.10 -5.13
CA LEU A 213 -26.66 1.97 -5.14
C LEU A 213 -27.51 1.79 -6.41
N ALA A 214 -26.89 1.63 -7.58
CA ALA A 214 -27.61 1.40 -8.83
C ALA A 214 -28.37 0.06 -8.80
N LEU A 215 -27.79 -1.00 -8.23
CA LEU A 215 -28.43 -2.30 -8.05
C LEU A 215 -29.63 -2.22 -7.09
N GLU A 216 -29.49 -1.48 -5.98
CA GLU A 216 -30.60 -1.22 -5.05
C GLU A 216 -31.73 -0.46 -5.72
N ALA A 217 -31.43 0.60 -6.46
CA ALA A 217 -32.41 1.39 -7.19
C ALA A 217 -33.16 0.59 -8.27
N ALA A 218 -32.47 -0.37 -8.90
CA ALA A 218 -33.06 -1.28 -9.89
C ALA A 218 -33.85 -2.44 -9.26
N GLY A 219 -33.90 -2.56 -7.93
CA GLY A 219 -34.50 -3.71 -7.25
C GLY A 219 -33.75 -5.02 -7.46
N MET A 220 -32.51 -4.96 -7.95
CA MET A 220 -31.64 -6.10 -8.27
C MET A 220 -30.63 -6.39 -7.15
N ALA A 221 -30.85 -5.84 -5.96
CA ALA A 221 -30.01 -6.10 -4.80
C ALA A 221 -30.05 -7.61 -4.47
N HIS A 222 -28.91 -8.28 -4.66
CA HIS A 222 -28.83 -9.73 -4.60
C HIS A 222 -28.90 -10.30 -3.17
N ARG A 223 -28.72 -9.48 -2.13
CA ARG A 223 -28.57 -9.92 -0.74
C ARG A 223 -29.36 -9.04 0.23
N GLN A 224 -29.88 -9.67 1.29
CA GLN A 224 -30.69 -9.03 2.33
C GLN A 224 -29.87 -8.18 3.33
N TYR A 225 -28.55 -8.41 3.43
CA TYR A 225 -27.67 -7.71 4.37
C TYR A 225 -27.16 -6.38 3.81
N SER A 226 -27.10 -5.34 4.65
CA SER A 226 -26.59 -4.03 4.25
C SER A 226 -25.06 -4.01 4.13
N TRP A 227 -24.55 -3.61 2.96
CA TRP A 227 -23.11 -3.39 2.71
C TRP A 227 -22.60 -2.06 3.26
N ARG A 228 -23.49 -1.08 3.47
CA ARG A 228 -23.15 0.31 3.81
C ARG A 228 -22.34 0.48 5.11
N PRO A 229 -22.71 -0.14 6.26
CA PRO A 229 -21.97 0.07 7.50
C PRO A 229 -20.51 -0.38 7.40
N LEU A 230 -20.28 -1.55 6.78
CA LEU A 230 -18.93 -2.06 6.55
C LEU A 230 -18.17 -1.15 5.58
N LEU A 231 -18.79 -0.68 4.50
CA LEU A 231 -18.11 0.20 3.54
C LEU A 231 -17.70 1.53 4.18
N TYR A 232 -18.58 2.15 4.99
CA TYR A 232 -18.24 3.39 5.71
C TYR A 232 -17.13 3.19 6.74
N ALA A 233 -17.10 2.03 7.41
CA ALA A 233 -15.98 1.69 8.30
C ALA A 233 -14.66 1.56 7.53
N LEU A 234 -14.68 0.97 6.33
CA LEU A 234 -13.49 0.90 5.47
C LEU A 234 -13.05 2.30 5.01
N TYR A 235 -13.99 3.20 4.66
CA TYR A 235 -13.64 4.60 4.33
C TYR A 235 -12.97 5.29 5.51
N GLY A 236 -13.56 5.22 6.71
CA GLY A 236 -12.97 5.83 7.91
C GLY A 236 -11.59 5.24 8.25
N THR A 237 -11.41 3.93 8.05
CA THR A 237 -10.12 3.25 8.24
C THR A 237 -9.06 3.76 7.26
N LEU A 238 -9.38 3.86 5.95
CA LEU A 238 -8.44 4.40 4.98
C LEU A 238 -8.12 5.87 5.24
N THR A 239 -9.10 6.68 5.64
CA THR A 239 -8.85 8.07 6.04
C THR A 239 -7.87 8.15 7.20
N ALA A 240 -8.01 7.30 8.22
CA ALA A 240 -7.08 7.26 9.34
C ALA A 240 -5.65 6.86 8.91
N ILE A 241 -5.52 5.88 8.00
CA ILE A 241 -4.23 5.47 7.44
C ILE A 241 -3.62 6.62 6.61
N THR A 242 -4.40 7.30 5.77
CA THR A 242 -3.95 8.47 4.99
C THR A 242 -3.46 9.59 5.90
N VAL A 243 -4.18 9.92 6.98
CA VAL A 243 -3.74 10.93 7.97
C VAL A 243 -2.36 10.58 8.52
N ARG A 244 -2.16 9.32 8.91
CA ARG A 244 -0.87 8.84 9.39
C ARG A 244 0.23 8.96 8.32
N ILE A 245 -0.05 8.56 7.07
CA ILE A 245 0.95 8.63 5.99
C ILE A 245 1.34 10.09 5.71
N ILE A 246 0.37 11.01 5.68
CA ILE A 246 0.63 12.44 5.53
C ILE A 246 1.48 12.95 6.69
N TYR A 247 1.15 12.61 7.94
CA TYR A 247 1.96 12.95 9.10
C TYR A 247 3.41 12.47 8.94
N ARG A 248 3.62 11.21 8.53
CA ARG A 248 4.96 10.66 8.33
C ARG A 248 5.72 11.34 7.21
N ILE A 249 5.06 11.67 6.11
CA ILE A 249 5.70 12.47 5.05
C ILE A 249 6.11 13.84 5.60
N CYS A 250 5.25 14.52 6.35
CA CYS A 250 5.55 15.81 6.97
C CYS A 250 6.66 15.74 8.02
N GLU A 251 6.70 14.68 8.83
CA GLU A 251 7.74 14.41 9.85
C GLU A 251 9.13 14.46 9.22
N PHE A 252 9.31 13.83 8.05
CA PHE A 252 10.59 13.78 7.35
C PHE A 252 10.81 14.90 6.31
N ALA A 253 9.75 15.54 5.79
CA ALA A 253 9.85 16.57 4.76
C ALA A 253 10.65 17.81 5.20
N GLY A 254 10.59 18.16 6.49
CA GLY A 254 11.37 19.27 7.05
C GLY A 254 12.84 18.93 7.36
N GLY A 255 13.21 17.64 7.31
CA GLY A 255 14.45 17.11 7.86
C GLY A 255 14.56 17.26 9.39
N VAL A 256 15.68 16.80 9.96
CA VAL A 256 16.03 16.98 11.38
C VAL A 256 16.64 18.37 11.59
N LYS A 257 15.86 19.41 11.30
CA LYS A 257 16.25 20.81 11.51
C LYS A 257 15.54 21.35 12.75
N PRO A 258 16.13 22.28 13.50
CA PRO A 258 15.46 22.95 14.62
C PRO A 258 14.13 23.64 14.22
N SER A 259 13.96 23.97 12.94
CA SER A 259 12.73 24.56 12.40
C SER A 259 11.58 23.56 12.19
N ASN A 260 11.83 22.26 12.30
CA ASN A 260 10.81 21.22 12.20
C ASN A 260 10.51 20.68 13.60
N PRO A 261 9.47 21.15 14.29
CA PRO A 261 9.17 20.72 15.65
C PRO A 261 8.62 19.29 15.73
N ILE A 262 8.17 18.73 14.60
CA ILE A 262 7.40 17.48 14.55
C ILE A 262 8.20 16.29 15.12
N PRO A 263 9.47 16.04 14.74
CA PRO A 263 10.22 14.88 15.23
C PRO A 263 10.69 15.00 16.68
N PHE A 264 10.59 16.18 17.29
CA PHE A 264 11.09 16.49 18.64
C PHE A 264 9.99 16.54 19.70
N HIS A 265 8.74 16.31 19.31
CA HIS A 265 7.57 16.41 20.17
C HIS A 265 6.73 15.13 20.03
N GLU A 266 6.77 14.31 21.07
CA GLU A 266 6.13 13.00 21.11
C GLU A 266 4.60 13.09 20.92
N GLU A 267 3.99 14.18 21.36
CA GLU A 267 2.55 14.41 21.30
C GLU A 267 2.01 14.38 19.86
N TYR A 268 2.78 14.81 18.87
CA TYR A 268 2.34 14.75 17.47
C TYR A 268 2.27 13.30 16.99
N SER A 269 3.22 12.46 17.38
CA SER A 269 3.19 11.04 17.05
C SER A 269 1.98 10.35 17.67
N TYR A 270 1.64 10.67 18.92
CA TYR A 270 0.44 10.13 19.55
C TYR A 270 -0.86 10.61 18.88
N ALA A 271 -0.96 11.90 18.56
CA ALA A 271 -2.20 12.49 18.04
C ALA A 271 -2.44 12.20 16.54
N LEU A 272 -1.39 12.21 15.72
CA LEU A 272 -1.50 12.15 14.25
C LEU A 272 -1.08 10.81 13.67
N ASP A 273 -0.52 9.93 14.50
CA ASP A 273 -0.19 8.58 14.09
C ASP A 273 -0.90 7.53 14.96
N ALA A 274 -0.63 7.48 16.27
CA ALA A 274 -1.18 6.42 17.12
C ALA A 274 -2.71 6.46 17.19
N PHE A 275 -3.27 7.65 17.42
CA PHE A 275 -4.71 7.85 17.55
C PHE A 275 -5.51 7.48 16.29
N PRO A 276 -5.12 7.91 15.06
CA PRO A 276 -5.75 7.40 13.84
C PRO A 276 -5.74 5.87 13.75
N MET A 277 -4.64 5.21 14.13
CA MET A 277 -4.59 3.74 14.11
C MET A 277 -5.50 3.09 15.16
N MET A 278 -5.67 3.70 16.35
CA MET A 278 -6.67 3.28 17.32
C MET A 278 -8.09 3.39 16.75
N VAL A 279 -8.40 4.51 16.08
CA VAL A 279 -9.71 4.73 15.44
C VAL A 279 -9.96 3.70 14.33
N ALA A 280 -8.97 3.43 13.49
CA ALA A 280 -9.02 2.39 12.47
C ALA A 280 -9.37 1.01 13.05
N LEU A 281 -8.64 0.58 14.08
CA LEU A 281 -8.93 -0.69 14.77
C LEU A 281 -10.32 -0.67 15.42
N LEU A 282 -10.71 0.41 16.08
CA LEU A 282 -12.02 0.53 16.70
C LEU A 282 -13.17 0.42 15.68
N LEU A 283 -13.04 1.10 14.53
CA LEU A 283 -14.02 1.02 13.44
C LEU A 283 -14.15 -0.41 12.92
N LEU A 284 -13.03 -1.12 12.72
CA LEU A 284 -13.03 -2.51 12.26
C LEU A 284 -13.53 -3.50 13.33
N ALA A 285 -13.43 -3.17 14.62
CA ALA A 285 -14.02 -3.95 15.69
C ALA A 285 -15.56 -3.77 15.76
N ILE A 286 -16.04 -2.51 15.71
CA ILE A 286 -17.46 -2.17 15.74
C ILE A 286 -18.18 -2.68 14.49
N PHE A 287 -17.62 -2.43 13.32
CA PHE A 287 -18.17 -2.84 12.03
C PHE A 287 -17.44 -4.08 11.49
N HIS A 288 -17.21 -5.06 12.36
CA HIS A 288 -16.54 -6.30 12.01
C HIS A 288 -17.17 -6.95 10.76
N PRO A 289 -16.37 -7.40 9.77
CA PRO A 289 -16.89 -7.90 8.51
C PRO A 289 -17.81 -9.11 8.67
N GLY A 290 -17.64 -9.90 9.72
CA GLY A 290 -18.55 -11.01 10.05
C GLY A 290 -20.02 -10.60 10.28
N ARG A 291 -20.32 -9.31 10.51
CA ARG A 291 -21.68 -8.79 10.64
C ARG A 291 -22.37 -8.58 9.29
N SER A 292 -21.63 -8.15 8.26
CA SER A 292 -22.19 -7.89 6.92
C SER A 292 -21.94 -9.04 5.92
N LEU A 293 -20.88 -9.82 6.11
CA LEU A 293 -20.48 -10.92 5.24
C LEU A 293 -20.90 -12.27 5.86
N VAL A 294 -22.18 -12.62 5.72
CA VAL A 294 -22.80 -13.80 6.33
C VAL A 294 -23.00 -14.93 5.32
N GLY A 295 -22.67 -16.16 5.71
CA GLY A 295 -22.93 -17.39 4.95
C GLY A 295 -21.72 -17.93 4.16
N PRO A 296 -21.84 -19.13 3.55
CA PRO A 296 -20.73 -19.81 2.86
C PRO A 296 -20.17 -19.04 1.66
N GLU A 297 -21.03 -18.34 0.93
CA GLU A 297 -20.69 -17.53 -0.26
C GLU A 297 -19.94 -16.23 0.07
N SER A 298 -19.79 -15.90 1.35
CA SER A 298 -19.12 -14.67 1.80
C SER A 298 -17.59 -14.78 1.85
N GLU A 299 -17.07 -15.99 1.70
CA GLU A 299 -15.63 -16.26 1.62
C GLU A 299 -15.25 -16.70 0.21
N PHE A 300 -14.01 -16.41 -0.19
CA PHE A 300 -13.51 -16.95 -1.45
C PHE A 300 -13.45 -18.48 -1.42
N PRO A 301 -13.87 -19.17 -2.50
CA PRO A 301 -13.77 -20.62 -2.59
C PRO A 301 -12.32 -21.07 -2.39
N LYS A 302 -12.10 -21.89 -1.35
CA LYS A 302 -10.78 -22.44 -1.06
C LYS A 302 -10.50 -23.57 -2.04
N MET A 303 -9.80 -23.27 -3.14
CA MET A 303 -9.24 -24.34 -3.97
C MET A 303 -8.34 -25.24 -3.11
N SER A 304 -8.65 -26.54 -3.09
CA SER A 304 -7.87 -27.57 -2.43
C SER A 304 -6.42 -27.56 -2.94
N ARG A 305 -5.46 -27.97 -2.10
CA ARG A 305 -4.05 -28.14 -2.54
C ARG A 305 -3.94 -29.04 -3.78
N LYS A 306 -4.84 -30.03 -3.93
CA LYS A 306 -4.93 -30.90 -5.12
C LYS A 306 -5.40 -30.12 -6.35
N GLU A 307 -6.47 -29.33 -6.23
CA GLU A 307 -7.00 -28.48 -7.31
C GLU A 307 -6.01 -27.40 -7.73
N LYS A 308 -5.29 -26.77 -6.79
CA LYS A 308 -4.22 -25.81 -7.10
C LYS A 308 -3.06 -26.46 -7.87
N LYS A 309 -2.69 -27.70 -7.53
CA LYS A 309 -1.66 -28.46 -8.26
C LYS A 309 -2.16 -28.84 -9.66
N ALA A 310 -3.41 -29.28 -9.79
CA ALA A 310 -4.04 -29.60 -11.06
C ALA A 310 -4.12 -28.37 -11.98
N ALA A 311 -4.67 -27.26 -11.52
CA ALA A 311 -4.73 -26.00 -12.28
C ALA A 311 -3.34 -25.47 -12.67
N LYS A 312 -2.32 -25.63 -11.80
CA LYS A 312 -0.93 -25.28 -12.14
C LYS A 312 -0.36 -26.21 -13.22
N LYS A 313 -0.71 -27.50 -13.21
CA LYS A 313 -0.31 -28.49 -14.23
C LYS A 313 -0.99 -28.17 -15.57
N GLU A 314 -2.28 -27.89 -15.56
CA GLU A 314 -3.05 -27.48 -16.73
C GLU A 314 -2.52 -26.18 -17.33
N ARG A 315 -2.27 -25.14 -16.53
CA ARG A 315 -1.68 -23.88 -17.03
C ARG A 315 -0.30 -24.08 -17.63
N LYS A 316 0.51 -24.97 -17.04
CA LYS A 316 1.82 -25.35 -17.60
C LYS A 316 1.66 -26.12 -18.92
N ALA A 317 0.71 -27.04 -18.99
CA ALA A 317 0.40 -27.78 -20.21
C ALA A 317 -0.11 -26.86 -21.32
N ALA A 318 -1.03 -25.94 -21.01
CA ALA A 318 -1.53 -24.93 -21.94
C ALA A 318 -0.42 -23.99 -22.44
N LYS A 319 0.48 -23.53 -21.56
CA LYS A 319 1.66 -22.75 -22.00
C LYS A 319 2.60 -23.54 -22.89
N LYS A 320 2.81 -24.83 -22.62
CA LYS A 320 3.62 -25.71 -23.48
C LYS A 320 2.94 -25.96 -24.83
N ALA A 321 1.64 -26.22 -24.84
CA ALA A 321 0.86 -26.41 -26.05
C ALA A 321 0.84 -25.13 -26.90
N ALA A 322 0.66 -23.95 -26.29
CA ALA A 322 0.75 -22.67 -26.99
C ALA A 322 2.15 -22.42 -27.58
N LYS A 323 3.22 -22.82 -26.87
CA LYS A 323 4.59 -22.73 -27.38
C LYS A 323 4.83 -23.69 -28.55
N HIS A 324 4.31 -24.92 -28.47
CA HIS A 324 4.40 -25.90 -29.55
C HIS A 324 3.62 -25.44 -30.78
N PHE A 325 2.39 -24.97 -30.59
CA PHE A 325 1.58 -24.40 -31.66
C PHE A 325 2.26 -23.21 -32.34
N ALA A 326 2.86 -22.30 -31.56
CA ALA A 326 3.62 -21.17 -32.10
C ALA A 326 4.88 -21.61 -32.87
N GLN A 327 5.50 -22.73 -32.46
CA GLN A 327 6.70 -23.27 -33.08
C GLN A 327 6.37 -24.05 -34.36
N ASP A 328 5.26 -24.79 -34.38
CA ASP A 328 4.74 -25.49 -35.56
C ASP A 328 4.28 -24.49 -36.62
N SER A 329 3.61 -23.39 -36.23
CA SER A 329 3.21 -22.32 -37.15
C SER A 329 4.39 -21.55 -37.75
N LEU A 330 5.55 -21.52 -37.08
CA LEU A 330 6.79 -20.97 -37.61
C LEU A 330 7.58 -21.98 -38.45
N GLY A 331 7.35 -23.29 -38.25
CA GLY A 331 7.98 -24.37 -39.02
C GLY A 331 7.22 -24.72 -40.31
N SER A 332 5.94 -24.35 -40.43
CA SER A 332 5.12 -24.58 -41.62
C SER A 332 5.32 -23.55 -42.74
N GLU A 333 6.14 -22.51 -42.55
CA GLU A 333 6.51 -21.55 -43.61
C GLU A 333 7.74 -21.99 -44.43
N GLU A 334 8.39 -23.12 -44.11
CA GLU A 334 9.69 -23.50 -44.71
C GLU A 334 9.71 -24.85 -45.44
N ALA A 335 8.56 -25.50 -45.68
CA ALA A 335 8.51 -26.75 -46.43
C ALA A 335 7.32 -26.76 -47.41
N ASP A 336 7.52 -26.15 -48.58
CA ASP A 336 7.37 -26.83 -49.89
C ASP A 336 7.54 -25.81 -51.03
N VAL A 337 8.61 -25.97 -51.81
CA VAL A 337 8.83 -25.29 -53.09
C VAL A 337 8.30 -26.16 -54.21
N GLU A 338 7.21 -25.76 -54.84
CA GLU A 338 7.04 -25.85 -56.30
C GLU A 338 6.12 -24.72 -56.77
N PHE A 339 6.59 -23.91 -57.71
CA PHE A 339 5.88 -22.72 -58.22
C PHE A 339 4.90 -23.10 -59.35
N PRO A 340 3.60 -22.83 -59.21
CA PRO A 340 2.76 -22.44 -60.35
C PRO A 340 2.55 -20.93 -60.33
N ARG A 341 2.93 -20.28 -61.43
CA ARG A 341 2.71 -18.85 -61.69
C ARG A 341 1.19 -18.56 -61.63
N ALA A 342 0.74 -17.83 -60.61
CA ALA A 342 -0.62 -17.32 -60.53
C ALA A 342 -0.61 -15.79 -60.62
N ASP A 343 -1.48 -15.30 -61.50
CA ASP A 343 -1.60 -13.93 -62.00
C ASP A 343 -1.98 -12.92 -60.88
N TYR A 344 -1.23 -11.82 -60.80
CA TYR A 344 -1.34 -10.77 -59.78
C TYR A 344 -2.20 -9.59 -60.26
N SER A 345 -3.33 -9.87 -60.93
CA SER A 345 -4.20 -8.82 -61.50
C SER A 345 -5.50 -8.56 -60.72
N GLY A 346 -5.90 -9.43 -59.77
CA GLY A 346 -7.23 -9.36 -59.14
C GLY A 346 -7.32 -8.83 -57.71
N TYR A 347 -6.22 -8.66 -56.98
CA TYR A 347 -6.28 -8.41 -55.53
C TYR A 347 -6.28 -6.93 -55.11
N GLN A 348 -5.96 -6.02 -56.01
CA GLN A 348 -5.87 -4.60 -55.69
C GLN A 348 -7.23 -3.87 -55.84
N GLU A 349 -8.16 -4.45 -56.61
CA GLU A 349 -9.47 -3.85 -56.90
C GLU A 349 -10.51 -4.15 -55.78
N SER A 350 -10.41 -5.33 -55.15
CA SER A 350 -11.29 -5.73 -54.03
C SER A 350 -11.02 -4.98 -52.72
N SER A 351 -9.82 -4.44 -52.52
CA SER A 351 -9.48 -3.71 -51.30
C SER A 351 -9.91 -2.25 -51.37
N SER A 352 -9.90 -1.64 -52.56
CA SER A 352 -10.33 -0.27 -52.77
C SER A 352 -11.85 -0.12 -52.60
N THR A 353 -12.61 -1.03 -53.21
CA THR A 353 -14.09 -1.04 -53.15
C THR A 353 -14.63 -1.27 -51.74
N ARG A 354 -14.01 -2.16 -50.94
CA ARG A 354 -14.43 -2.36 -49.53
C ARG A 354 -14.14 -1.17 -48.62
N LEU A 355 -13.09 -0.39 -48.91
CA LEU A 355 -12.75 0.80 -48.12
C LEU A 355 -13.69 1.97 -48.46
N GLU A 356 -14.14 2.09 -49.72
CA GLU A 356 -15.18 3.06 -50.10
C GLU A 356 -16.57 2.70 -49.58
N GLU A 357 -16.93 1.42 -49.50
CA GLU A 357 -18.19 0.97 -48.90
C GLU A 357 -18.21 1.19 -47.39
N ALA A 358 -17.11 0.87 -46.69
CA ALA A 358 -16.98 1.12 -45.25
C ALA A 358 -17.02 2.63 -44.91
N GLY A 359 -16.44 3.48 -45.77
CA GLY A 359 -16.52 4.94 -45.61
C GLY A 359 -17.94 5.50 -45.80
N ARG A 360 -18.72 4.94 -46.71
CA ARG A 360 -20.13 5.34 -46.95
C ARG A 360 -21.07 4.91 -45.82
N GLU A 361 -20.89 3.72 -45.26
CA GLU A 361 -21.68 3.28 -44.09
C GLU A 361 -21.39 4.13 -42.85
N PHE A 362 -20.14 4.53 -42.63
CA PHE A 362 -19.78 5.36 -41.48
C PHE A 362 -20.40 6.77 -41.57
N GLY A 363 -20.33 7.41 -42.75
CA GLY A 363 -20.93 8.72 -42.99
C GLY A 363 -22.47 8.74 -42.90
N ALA A 364 -23.14 7.67 -43.32
CA ALA A 364 -24.60 7.55 -43.21
C ALA A 364 -25.06 7.36 -41.75
N THR A 365 -24.19 6.80 -40.89
CA THR A 365 -24.49 6.56 -39.48
C THR A 365 -24.31 7.83 -38.64
N GLU A 366 -23.30 8.67 -38.95
CA GLU A 366 -23.12 9.98 -38.32
C GLU A 366 -24.26 10.96 -38.65
N MET A 367 -24.73 11.01 -39.91
CA MET A 367 -25.87 11.87 -40.28
C MET A 367 -27.17 11.48 -39.55
N ARG A 368 -27.46 10.18 -39.40
CA ARG A 368 -28.63 9.72 -38.61
C ARG A 368 -28.51 10.00 -37.12
N GLN A 369 -27.30 10.22 -36.61
CA GLN A 369 -27.06 10.50 -35.20
C GLN A 369 -27.13 12.01 -34.91
N GLN A 370 -26.80 12.86 -35.89
CA GLN A 370 -27.00 14.32 -35.80
C GLN A 370 -28.48 14.74 -35.93
N ASP A 371 -29.26 14.12 -36.83
CA ASP A 371 -30.71 14.43 -36.95
C ASP A 371 -31.52 14.03 -35.71
N ARG A 372 -31.02 13.06 -34.93
CA ARG A 372 -31.66 12.58 -33.69
C ARG A 372 -31.35 13.44 -32.45
N ILE A 373 -30.50 14.46 -32.59
CA ILE A 373 -30.11 15.40 -31.52
C ILE A 373 -30.80 16.77 -31.72
N GLN A 374 -31.41 17.03 -32.88
CA GLN A 374 -32.13 18.28 -33.18
C GLN A 374 -33.68 18.14 -33.26
N THR A 375 -34.24 17.01 -32.84
CA THR A 375 -35.67 16.83 -32.55
C THR A 375 -35.84 16.35 -31.12
#